data_AF-Q752L7-F1
#
_entry.id   AF-Q752L7-F1
#
_cell.length_a   1.000
_cell.length_b   1.000
_cell.length_c   1.000
_cell.angle_alpha   90.00
_cell.angle_beta   90.00
_cell.angle_gamma   90.00
#
_symmetry.space_group_name_H-M   'P 1'
#
loop_
_entity.id
_entity.type
_entity.pdbx_description
1 polymer ?
#
loop_
_entity_poly.entity_id
_entity_poly.type
_entity_poly.pdbx_seq_one_letter_code
_entity_poly.pdbx_strand_id
1 'polypeptide(L)'
;MSYYFKNLQPGVDESSSEDELEQMLHGKQRADDASSEDDELSSLTFGSLKKAEDALQREEAHEAVHNRARAEARPRGSARSRQEASDSEDSSDSEAGFFEEDDRRRASGARRHKHAPSEQSAKRPVSKVRQIPGLESARREEPQPDIRFDKSLGRAEDLAKVRSNYRFLDDYRQQEISELSALLADKKFLRKASEREVQQLQQRLTSMRSRLQTVQNRDTERQVLRDYERSINQGNKTKFHLKKSEQKKVVQKWKFDHMKARQRDKVMERKRKKLRGKEFRSFEFHRK
;
A
#
# COMPACT_ATOMS: atom_id res chain seq x y z
N MET A 1 -35.75 -63.45 15.93
CA MET A 1 -34.54 -63.66 15.12
C MET A 1 -34.05 -62.31 14.63
N SER A 2 -33.05 -61.71 15.27
CA SER A 2 -32.48 -60.42 14.84
C SER A 2 -31.35 -60.65 13.83
N TYR A 3 -31.34 -59.80 12.80
CA TYR A 3 -30.57 -59.93 11.58
C TYR A 3 -29.08 -59.60 11.79
N TYR A 4 -28.20 -60.52 11.42
CA TYR A 4 -26.76 -60.28 11.31
C TYR A 4 -26.49 -59.40 10.09
N PHE A 5 -26.22 -58.11 10.31
CA PHE A 5 -25.62 -57.24 9.30
C PHE A 5 -24.16 -57.68 9.10
N LYS A 6 -23.89 -58.33 7.96
CA LYS A 6 -22.55 -58.67 7.49
C LYS A 6 -21.81 -57.37 7.19
N ASN A 7 -20.74 -57.13 7.94
CA ASN A 7 -19.76 -56.07 7.69
C ASN A 7 -19.16 -56.26 6.29
N LEU A 8 -19.63 -55.47 5.33
CA LEU A 8 -18.99 -55.32 4.02
C LEU A 8 -17.70 -54.53 4.24
N GLN A 9 -16.58 -55.24 4.32
CA GLN A 9 -15.23 -54.69 4.33
C GLN A 9 -14.93 -54.08 2.95
N PRO A 10 -14.65 -52.77 2.84
CA PRO A 10 -14.11 -52.18 1.62
C PRO A 10 -12.62 -52.50 1.57
N GLY A 11 -12.23 -53.44 0.73
CA GLY A 11 -10.84 -53.64 0.34
C GLY A 11 -10.38 -52.45 -0.50
N VAL A 12 -9.65 -51.53 0.11
CA VAL A 12 -8.84 -50.53 -0.59
C VAL A 12 -7.45 -50.62 0.01
N ASP A 13 -6.52 -51.02 -0.83
CA ASP A 13 -5.11 -51.26 -0.55
C ASP A 13 -4.43 -49.94 -0.10
N GLU A 14 -4.42 -49.65 1.20
CA GLU A 14 -3.70 -48.49 1.76
C GLU A 14 -2.17 -48.70 1.79
N SER A 15 -1.68 -49.93 1.59
CA SER A 15 -0.25 -50.21 1.76
C SER A 15 0.65 -49.60 0.68
N SER A 16 0.11 -49.14 -0.45
CA SER A 16 0.96 -48.54 -1.49
C SER A 16 1.15 -47.03 -1.34
N SER A 17 0.34 -46.35 -0.52
CA SER A 17 0.38 -44.89 -0.37
C SER A 17 1.20 -44.40 0.83
N GLU A 18 1.36 -45.22 1.87
CA GLU A 18 2.16 -44.84 3.05
C GLU A 18 3.68 -44.86 2.75
N ASP A 19 4.16 -45.84 1.97
CA ASP A 19 5.58 -45.96 1.63
C ASP A 19 6.12 -44.78 0.78
N GLU A 20 5.26 -44.20 -0.09
CA GLU A 20 5.62 -43.04 -0.90
C GLU A 20 5.71 -41.75 -0.06
N LEU A 21 4.87 -41.64 0.97
CA LEU A 21 4.89 -40.53 1.94
C LEU A 21 6.10 -40.63 2.88
N GLU A 22 6.48 -41.82 3.33
CA GLU A 22 7.67 -42.01 4.16
C GLU A 22 8.98 -41.70 3.41
N GLN A 23 9.09 -42.09 2.13
CA GLN A 23 10.27 -41.75 1.32
C GLN A 23 10.42 -40.23 1.12
N MET A 24 9.31 -39.50 0.97
CA MET A 24 9.35 -38.05 0.84
C MET A 24 9.77 -37.36 2.14
N LEU A 25 9.47 -37.95 3.30
CA LEU A 25 9.83 -37.40 4.61
C LEU A 25 11.26 -37.75 5.05
N HIS A 26 11.78 -38.92 4.65
CA HIS A 26 13.12 -39.39 5.04
C HIS A 26 14.26 -38.88 4.15
N GLY A 27 13.94 -38.26 3.01
CA GLY A 27 14.95 -37.62 2.13
C GLY A 27 15.65 -36.37 2.71
N LYS A 28 15.32 -35.93 3.94
CA LYS A 28 15.81 -34.67 4.51
C LYS A 28 16.46 -34.78 5.89
N GLN A 29 16.95 -35.97 6.25
CA GLN A 29 17.78 -36.16 7.45
C GLN A 29 19.26 -36.20 7.10
N ARG A 30 19.88 -35.03 6.91
CA ARG A 30 21.33 -34.83 7.14
C ARG A 30 21.63 -33.32 7.19
N ALA A 31 22.22 -32.93 8.32
CA ALA A 31 22.78 -31.62 8.65
C ALA A 31 21.78 -30.52 9.06
N ASP A 32 21.64 -30.41 10.37
CA ASP A 32 21.27 -29.20 11.10
C ASP A 32 22.17 -28.02 10.68
N ASP A 33 21.57 -26.91 10.26
CA ASP A 33 22.04 -25.56 10.62
C ASP A 33 20.90 -24.56 10.38
N ALA A 34 20.24 -24.16 11.47
CA ALA A 34 19.19 -23.15 11.49
C ALA A 34 19.70 -21.72 11.20
N SER A 35 20.85 -21.59 10.54
CA SER A 35 21.45 -20.34 10.07
C SER A 35 21.34 -20.14 8.55
N SER A 36 20.78 -21.09 7.80
CA SER A 36 20.84 -21.06 6.33
C SER A 36 19.82 -20.12 5.63
N GLU A 37 18.85 -19.52 6.35
CA GLU A 37 17.93 -18.56 5.72
C GLU A 37 18.65 -17.26 5.29
N ASP A 38 19.66 -16.82 6.06
CA ASP A 38 20.45 -15.63 5.73
C ASP A 38 21.41 -15.88 4.55
N ASP A 39 21.89 -17.12 4.40
CA ASP A 39 22.78 -17.51 3.30
C ASP A 39 22.03 -17.58 1.96
N GLU A 40 20.77 -17.98 1.95
CA GLU A 40 19.97 -18.12 0.73
C GLU A 40 19.78 -16.76 0.02
N LEU A 41 19.56 -15.68 0.77
CA LEU A 41 19.48 -14.32 0.23
C LEU A 41 20.85 -13.80 -0.27
N SER A 42 21.94 -14.20 0.36
CA SER A 42 23.29 -13.82 -0.08
C SER A 42 23.72 -14.52 -1.37
N SER A 43 23.14 -15.70 -1.65
CA SER A 43 23.44 -16.52 -2.83
C SER A 43 22.76 -16.03 -4.12
N LEU A 44 21.88 -15.03 -4.04
CA LEU A 44 21.24 -14.45 -5.22
C LEU A 44 22.26 -13.75 -6.11
N THR A 45 22.59 -14.41 -7.22
CA THR A 45 23.53 -13.89 -8.22
C THR A 45 22.97 -12.64 -8.93
N PHE A 46 23.85 -11.75 -9.38
CA PHE A 46 23.46 -10.56 -10.15
C PHE A 46 22.60 -10.88 -11.40
N GLY A 47 22.75 -12.07 -11.97
CA GLY A 47 21.95 -12.52 -13.10
C GLY A 47 20.48 -12.81 -12.74
N SER A 48 20.21 -13.37 -11.55
CA SER A 48 18.83 -13.63 -11.10
C SER A 48 18.12 -12.31 -10.77
N LEU A 49 18.82 -11.37 -10.14
CA LEU A 49 18.29 -10.03 -9.87
C LEU A 49 17.95 -9.27 -11.16
N LYS A 50 18.82 -9.32 -12.17
CA LYS A 50 18.54 -8.68 -13.46
C LYS A 50 17.34 -9.30 -14.17
N LYS A 51 17.22 -10.64 -14.14
CA LYS A 51 16.02 -11.33 -14.68
C LYS A 51 14.74 -10.94 -13.95
N ALA A 52 14.79 -10.80 -12.62
CA ALA A 52 13.66 -10.35 -11.83
C ALA A 52 13.28 -8.89 -12.14
N GLU A 53 14.27 -8.01 -12.34
CA GLU A 53 14.03 -6.62 -12.76
C GLU A 53 13.39 -6.56 -14.16
N ASP A 54 13.89 -7.32 -15.13
CA ASP A 54 13.30 -7.40 -16.47
C ASP A 54 11.86 -7.96 -16.44
N ALA A 55 11.56 -8.88 -15.52
CA ALA A 55 10.21 -9.42 -15.35
C ALA A 55 9.24 -8.36 -14.77
N LEU A 56 9.67 -7.60 -13.76
CA LEU A 56 8.88 -6.51 -13.20
C LEU A 56 8.62 -5.39 -14.20
N GLN A 57 9.62 -5.03 -15.00
CA GLN A 57 9.44 -4.00 -16.04
C GLN A 57 8.42 -4.44 -17.10
N ARG A 58 8.36 -5.74 -17.44
CA ARG A 58 7.33 -6.28 -18.34
C ARG A 58 5.95 -6.21 -17.70
N GLU A 59 5.79 -6.60 -16.44
CA GLU A 59 4.51 -6.47 -15.74
C GLU A 59 4.05 -5.01 -15.65
N GLU A 60 4.94 -4.07 -15.30
CA GLU A 60 4.62 -2.65 -15.25
C GLU A 60 4.19 -2.09 -16.61
N ALA A 61 4.84 -2.53 -17.70
CA ALA A 61 4.45 -2.16 -19.05
C ALA A 61 3.05 -2.70 -19.41
N HIS A 62 2.74 -3.95 -19.04
CA HIS A 62 1.42 -4.53 -19.24
C HIS A 62 0.33 -3.82 -18.40
N GLU A 63 0.64 -3.48 -17.15
CA GLU A 63 -0.23 -2.68 -16.26
C GLU A 63 -0.50 -1.28 -16.84
N ALA A 64 0.51 -0.62 -17.42
CA ALA A 64 0.37 0.70 -18.02
C ALA A 64 -0.52 0.69 -19.28
N VAL A 65 -0.34 -0.31 -20.15
CA VAL A 65 -1.19 -0.50 -21.34
C VAL A 65 -2.63 -0.80 -20.91
N HIS A 66 -2.83 -1.66 -19.91
CA HIS A 66 -4.15 -1.97 -19.38
C HIS A 66 -4.85 -0.73 -18.76
N ASN A 67 -4.10 0.11 -18.04
CA ASN A 67 -4.63 1.34 -17.46
C ASN A 67 -4.96 2.41 -18.52
N ARG A 68 -4.18 2.52 -19.61
CA ARG A 68 -4.52 3.40 -20.75
C ARG A 68 -5.79 2.92 -21.46
N ALA A 69 -5.89 1.64 -21.77
CA ALA A 69 -7.11 1.07 -22.37
C ALA A 69 -8.35 1.28 -21.47
N ARG A 70 -8.18 1.23 -20.14
CA ARG A 70 -9.24 1.54 -19.17
C ARG A 70 -9.63 3.02 -19.13
N ALA A 71 -8.68 3.93 -19.35
CA ALA A 71 -8.94 5.36 -19.40
C ALA A 71 -9.70 5.76 -20.67
N GLU A 72 -9.41 5.13 -21.81
CA GLU A 72 -10.07 5.38 -23.10
C GLU A 72 -11.47 4.73 -23.19
N ALA A 73 -11.71 3.61 -22.49
CA ALA A 73 -13.02 2.96 -22.45
C ALA A 73 -14.07 3.67 -21.55
N ARG A 74 -13.76 4.85 -20.99
CA ARG A 74 -14.74 5.67 -20.28
C ARG A 74 -15.48 6.56 -21.28
N PRO A 75 -16.82 6.43 -21.43
CA PRO A 75 -17.58 7.28 -22.32
C PRO A 75 -17.50 8.71 -21.82
N ARG A 76 -16.79 9.56 -22.56
CA ARG A 76 -16.82 11.01 -22.37
C ARG A 76 -18.22 11.46 -22.75
N GLY A 77 -19.03 11.71 -21.73
CA GLY A 77 -20.31 12.38 -21.90
C GLY A 77 -20.08 13.73 -22.58
N SER A 78 -20.64 13.86 -23.79
CA SER A 78 -21.34 15.06 -24.27
C SER A 78 -20.68 16.39 -23.90
N ALA A 79 -19.60 16.74 -24.61
CA ALA A 79 -19.14 18.11 -24.71
C ALA A 79 -19.14 18.52 -26.19
N ARG A 80 -20.23 19.20 -26.54
CA ARG A 80 -20.51 19.99 -27.74
C ARG A 80 -19.30 20.35 -28.63
N SER A 81 -19.38 19.84 -29.87
CA SER A 81 -18.97 20.45 -31.14
C SER A 81 -18.35 21.86 -31.09
N ARG A 82 -17.07 21.97 -31.44
CA ARG A 82 -16.59 23.07 -32.27
C ARG A 82 -15.54 22.54 -33.24
N GLN A 83 -15.94 22.62 -34.50
CA GLN A 83 -15.30 22.18 -35.73
C GLN A 83 -14.18 23.15 -36.13
N GLU A 84 -13.33 22.70 -37.06
CA GLU A 84 -12.51 23.46 -38.05
C GLU A 84 -10.97 23.24 -37.98
N ALA A 85 -10.43 22.94 -39.17
CA ALA A 85 -9.03 22.83 -39.65
C ALA A 85 -8.21 21.58 -39.19
N SER A 86 -8.05 20.52 -39.99
CA SER A 86 -7.42 20.38 -41.33
C SER A 86 -5.92 20.70 -41.33
N ASP A 87 -5.07 19.68 -41.13
CA ASP A 87 -3.82 19.54 -41.89
C ASP A 87 -3.32 18.07 -41.93
N SER A 88 -3.78 17.36 -42.96
CA SER A 88 -2.99 16.74 -44.03
C SER A 88 -1.55 16.21 -43.74
N GLU A 89 -1.37 14.95 -44.15
CA GLU A 89 -0.18 14.33 -44.79
C GLU A 89 0.97 13.84 -43.90
N ASP A 90 1.19 12.52 -43.83
CA ASP A 90 2.34 11.86 -44.48
C ASP A 90 2.41 10.36 -44.12
N SER A 91 2.47 9.55 -45.18
CA SER A 91 3.03 8.21 -45.36
C SER A 91 3.31 7.29 -44.16
N SER A 92 2.59 6.16 -44.11
CA SER A 92 3.23 4.88 -43.77
C SER A 92 2.51 3.73 -44.44
N ASP A 93 3.05 3.42 -45.61
CA ASP A 93 3.34 2.09 -46.16
C ASP A 93 2.40 0.91 -45.87
N SER A 94 1.95 0.34 -46.97
CA SER A 94 1.08 -0.81 -47.07
C SER A 94 1.93 -2.07 -47.03
N GLU A 95 1.80 -2.91 -46.01
CA GLU A 95 2.25 -4.29 -46.11
C GLU A 95 1.18 -5.25 -45.58
N ALA A 96 0.97 -6.28 -46.40
CA ALA A 96 -0.18 -7.14 -46.41
C ALA A 96 -0.01 -8.28 -45.41
N GLY A 97 -1.07 -8.57 -44.66
CA GLY A 97 -1.06 -9.61 -43.62
C GLY A 97 -2.43 -10.21 -43.38
N PHE A 98 -3.10 -10.65 -44.45
CA PHE A 98 -3.93 -11.85 -44.55
C PHE A 98 -4.53 -12.43 -43.24
N PHE A 99 -5.38 -11.65 -42.57
CA PHE A 99 -6.29 -12.13 -41.53
C PHE A 99 -7.58 -11.32 -41.65
N GLU A 100 -8.17 -11.35 -42.84
CA GLU A 100 -9.38 -10.61 -43.16
C GLU A 100 -10.40 -11.54 -43.80
N GLU A 101 -10.97 -12.44 -43.00
CA GLU A 101 -12.22 -13.09 -43.38
C GLU A 101 -13.16 -13.21 -42.17
N ASP A 102 -14.19 -12.36 -42.22
CA ASP A 102 -15.55 -12.61 -41.74
C ASP A 102 -15.98 -12.25 -40.29
N ASP A 103 -15.44 -11.15 -39.73
CA ASP A 103 -15.99 -10.56 -38.49
C ASP A 103 -17.13 -9.53 -38.71
N ARG A 104 -17.67 -9.40 -39.94
CA ARG A 104 -18.70 -8.38 -40.26
C ARG A 104 -20.13 -8.75 -39.83
N ARG A 105 -20.35 -9.83 -39.08
CA ARG A 105 -21.70 -10.24 -38.60
C ARG A 105 -21.91 -10.20 -37.10
N ARG A 106 -20.95 -9.76 -36.29
CA ARG A 106 -21.19 -9.58 -34.85
C ARG A 106 -21.68 -8.17 -34.55
N ALA A 107 -22.84 -7.84 -35.13
CA ALA A 107 -23.71 -6.79 -34.65
C ALA A 107 -24.16 -7.13 -33.21
N SER A 108 -23.31 -6.78 -32.25
CA SER A 108 -23.54 -6.21 -30.90
C SER A 108 -24.73 -6.65 -30.03
N GLY A 109 -25.40 -7.77 -30.29
CA GLY A 109 -26.47 -8.25 -29.40
C GLY A 109 -27.51 -9.17 -30.02
N ALA A 110 -27.37 -9.53 -31.29
CA ALA A 110 -28.28 -10.47 -31.91
C ALA A 110 -28.05 -11.89 -31.34
N ARG A 111 -29.00 -12.37 -30.54
CA ARG A 111 -29.10 -13.79 -30.16
C ARG A 111 -29.13 -14.62 -31.45
N ARG A 112 -28.34 -15.69 -31.54
CA ARG A 112 -28.26 -16.53 -32.75
C ARG A 112 -29.60 -17.21 -33.08
N HIS A 113 -30.52 -17.33 -32.10
CA HIS A 113 -31.91 -17.75 -32.27
C HIS A 113 -32.78 -17.22 -31.10
N LYS A 114 -34.12 -17.28 -31.24
CA LYS A 114 -35.08 -16.81 -30.22
C LYS A 114 -34.92 -17.50 -28.85
N HIS A 115 -34.30 -18.67 -28.84
CA HIS A 115 -34.03 -19.48 -27.64
C HIS A 115 -32.54 -19.49 -27.23
N ALA A 116 -31.68 -18.70 -27.89
CA ALA A 116 -30.24 -18.71 -27.59
C ALA A 116 -29.96 -17.93 -26.30
N PRO A 117 -29.09 -18.38 -25.40
CA PRO A 117 -28.58 -17.53 -24.33
C PRO A 117 -27.88 -16.28 -24.90
N SER A 118 -27.90 -15.17 -24.17
CA SER A 118 -27.10 -13.99 -24.51
C SER A 118 -25.66 -14.18 -24.02
N GLU A 119 -24.68 -14.12 -24.91
CA GLU A 119 -23.27 -14.12 -24.55
C GLU A 119 -22.88 -12.74 -23.98
N GLN A 120 -22.32 -12.73 -22.78
CA GLN A 120 -21.71 -11.54 -22.18
C GLN A 120 -20.19 -11.70 -22.10
N SER A 121 -19.46 -10.62 -22.29
CA SER A 121 -17.99 -10.65 -22.25
C SER A 121 -17.46 -10.88 -20.83
N ALA A 122 -16.61 -11.90 -20.67
CA ALA A 122 -15.91 -12.19 -19.42
C ALA A 122 -14.87 -11.11 -19.04
N LYS A 123 -14.55 -10.17 -19.94
CA LYS A 123 -13.56 -9.09 -19.69
C LYS A 123 -13.98 -8.14 -18.57
N ARG A 124 -15.27 -8.08 -18.22
CA ARG A 124 -15.79 -7.20 -17.18
C ARG A 124 -16.27 -8.05 -16.00
N PRO A 125 -15.62 -7.97 -14.83
CA PRO A 125 -16.08 -8.70 -13.65
C PRO A 125 -17.48 -8.21 -13.26
N VAL A 126 -18.34 -9.15 -12.89
CA VAL A 126 -19.70 -8.86 -12.42
C VAL A 126 -19.63 -8.09 -11.10
N SER A 127 -20.41 -7.02 -10.95
CA SER A 127 -20.43 -6.27 -9.69
C SER A 127 -20.98 -7.14 -8.55
N LYS A 128 -20.27 -7.17 -7.41
CA LYS A 128 -20.73 -7.89 -6.21
C LYS A 128 -22.04 -7.33 -5.64
N VAL A 129 -22.31 -6.04 -5.88
CA VAL A 129 -23.52 -5.34 -5.43
C VAL A 129 -24.48 -5.21 -6.61
N ARG A 130 -25.73 -5.68 -6.42
CA ARG A 130 -26.83 -5.52 -7.39
C ARG A 130 -27.52 -4.18 -7.15
N GLN A 131 -27.92 -3.49 -8.22
CA GLN A 131 -28.83 -2.36 -8.12
C GLN A 131 -30.23 -2.92 -7.86
N ILE A 132 -30.83 -2.59 -6.72
CA ILE A 132 -32.20 -2.96 -6.40
C ILE A 132 -33.09 -1.80 -6.87
N PRO A 133 -34.03 -2.00 -7.81
CA PRO A 133 -34.97 -0.96 -8.20
C PRO A 133 -35.72 -0.43 -6.97
N GLY A 134 -35.77 0.89 -6.80
CA GLY A 134 -36.41 1.55 -5.65
C GLY A 134 -35.50 1.79 -4.43
N LEU A 135 -34.35 1.11 -4.34
CA LEU A 135 -33.27 1.49 -3.42
C LEU A 135 -32.25 2.28 -4.22
N GLU A 136 -32.46 3.59 -4.34
CA GLU A 136 -31.40 4.46 -4.80
C GLU A 136 -30.20 4.24 -3.88
N SER A 137 -29.10 3.73 -4.43
CA SER A 137 -27.92 3.47 -3.63
C SER A 137 -27.57 4.78 -2.93
N ALA A 138 -27.56 4.77 -1.60
CA ALA A 138 -27.22 5.89 -0.70
C ALA A 138 -25.77 6.42 -0.90
N ARG A 139 -25.17 6.12 -2.05
CA ARG A 139 -23.95 6.74 -2.55
C ARG A 139 -24.23 8.03 -3.31
N ARG A 140 -25.46 8.24 -3.83
CA ARG A 140 -25.83 9.51 -4.50
C ARG A 140 -26.18 10.61 -3.51
N GLU A 141 -26.94 10.25 -2.49
CA GLU A 141 -27.14 11.09 -1.33
C GLU A 141 -25.95 10.82 -0.42
N GLU A 142 -25.00 11.75 -0.28
CA GLU A 142 -24.01 11.60 0.77
C GLU A 142 -24.78 11.34 2.08
N PRO A 143 -24.52 10.23 2.79
CA PRO A 143 -25.24 9.93 4.02
C PRO A 143 -25.16 11.17 4.90
N GLN A 144 -26.33 11.74 5.25
CA GLN A 144 -26.44 12.99 5.99
C GLN A 144 -25.36 13.00 7.08
N PRO A 145 -24.30 13.81 6.93
CA PRO A 145 -23.21 13.78 7.87
C PRO A 145 -23.80 14.13 9.24
N ASP A 146 -23.51 13.30 10.25
CA ASP A 146 -23.97 13.57 11.61
C ASP A 146 -23.67 15.02 11.95
N ILE A 147 -24.73 15.76 12.29
CA ILE A 147 -24.75 17.21 12.51
C ILE A 147 -23.65 17.60 13.52
N ARG A 148 -23.32 16.71 14.46
CA ARG A 148 -22.26 16.93 15.45
C ARG A 148 -20.86 17.06 14.83
N PHE A 149 -20.64 16.44 13.68
CA PHE A 149 -19.35 16.40 12.97
C PHE A 149 -19.38 17.24 11.68
N ASP A 150 -20.45 17.97 11.41
CA ASP A 150 -20.52 18.85 10.25
C ASP A 150 -19.53 20.01 10.40
N LYS A 151 -18.61 20.10 9.44
CA LYS A 151 -17.59 21.16 9.37
C LYS A 151 -18.22 22.52 9.10
N SER A 152 -19.42 22.56 8.52
CA SER A 152 -20.11 23.81 8.16
C SER A 152 -20.58 24.61 9.38
N LEU A 153 -20.92 23.92 10.49
CA LEU A 153 -21.45 24.53 11.71
C LEU A 153 -20.40 25.28 12.54
N GLY A 154 -19.27 25.65 11.95
CA GLY A 154 -18.25 26.50 12.57
C GLY A 154 -17.38 25.79 13.62
N ARG A 155 -17.62 24.49 13.87
CA ARG A 155 -16.78 23.64 14.73
C ARG A 155 -15.62 23.01 13.94
N ALA A 156 -15.04 23.73 12.98
CA ALA A 156 -13.72 23.36 12.47
C ALA A 156 -12.73 23.65 13.61
N GLU A 157 -12.65 22.75 14.59
CA GLU A 157 -11.83 22.96 15.76
C GLU A 157 -10.38 23.14 15.29
N ASP A 158 -9.83 24.32 15.56
CA ASP A 158 -8.42 24.60 15.32
C ASP A 158 -7.60 23.55 16.08
N LEU A 159 -6.94 22.67 15.32
CA LEU A 159 -6.15 21.57 15.87
C LEU A 159 -5.10 22.05 16.88
N ALA A 160 -4.67 23.31 16.80
CA ALA A 160 -3.78 23.90 17.79
C ALA A 160 -4.49 24.16 19.13
N LYS A 161 -5.73 24.67 19.11
CA LYS A 161 -6.57 24.86 20.30
C LYS A 161 -6.93 23.52 20.94
N VAL A 162 -7.37 22.55 20.14
CA VAL A 162 -7.65 21.18 20.60
C VAL A 162 -6.42 20.59 21.29
N ARG A 163 -5.24 20.71 20.67
CA ARG A 163 -3.98 20.24 21.26
C ARG A 163 -3.68 20.88 22.61
N SER A 164 -3.96 22.18 22.76
CA SER A 164 -3.79 22.90 24.02
C SER A 164 -4.76 22.41 25.09
N ASN A 165 -6.04 22.23 24.73
CA ASN A 165 -7.10 21.80 25.66
C ASN A 165 -6.88 20.37 26.14
N TYR A 166 -6.43 19.48 25.26
CA TYR A 166 -6.21 18.06 25.56
C TYR A 166 -4.75 17.71 25.82
N ARG A 167 -3.95 18.68 26.32
CA ARG A 167 -2.53 18.45 26.62
C ARG A 167 -2.31 17.47 27.77
N PHE A 168 -3.22 17.46 28.74
CA PHE A 168 -3.19 16.54 29.88
C PHE A 168 -3.18 15.06 29.46
N LEU A 169 -3.72 14.71 28.29
CA LEU A 169 -3.72 13.33 27.80
C LEU A 169 -2.31 12.78 27.58
N ASP A 170 -1.29 13.64 27.46
CA ASP A 170 0.09 13.18 27.35
C ASP A 170 0.59 12.58 28.66
N ASP A 171 0.17 13.13 29.80
CA ASP A 171 0.53 12.61 31.11
C ASP A 171 -0.14 11.25 31.34
N TYR A 172 -1.42 11.12 31.00
CA TYR A 172 -2.12 9.84 31.01
C TYR A 172 -1.46 8.79 30.10
N ARG A 173 -1.03 9.18 28.89
CA ARG A 173 -0.32 8.26 27.99
C ARG A 173 1.02 7.84 28.56
N GLN A 174 1.75 8.74 29.23
CA GLN A 174 3.02 8.40 29.86
C GLN A 174 2.84 7.44 31.03
N GLN A 175 1.84 7.69 31.88
CA GLN A 175 1.46 6.79 32.98
C GLN A 175 1.09 5.41 32.44
N GLU A 176 0.19 5.33 31.46
CA GLU A 176 -0.20 4.08 30.81
C GLU A 176 1.00 3.33 30.20
N ILE A 177 1.91 4.04 29.51
CA ILE A 177 3.13 3.43 28.96
C ILE A 177 4.01 2.88 30.09
N SER A 178 4.12 3.60 31.21
CA SER A 178 4.89 3.16 32.37
C SER A 178 4.29 1.91 33.01
N GLU A 179 2.97 1.86 33.19
CA GLU A 179 2.24 0.72 33.73
C GLU A 179 2.38 -0.51 32.83
N LEU A 180 2.13 -0.37 31.52
CA LEU A 180 2.30 -1.46 30.56
C LEU A 180 3.74 -1.97 30.52
N SER A 181 4.73 -1.07 30.66
CA SER A 181 6.13 -1.47 30.71
C SER A 181 6.50 -2.20 32.01
N ALA A 182 5.89 -1.81 33.14
CA ALA A 182 6.06 -2.49 34.42
C ALA A 182 5.44 -3.89 34.38
N LEU A 183 4.21 -4.02 33.86
CA LEU A 183 3.56 -5.32 33.68
C LEU A 183 4.38 -6.28 32.80
N LEU A 184 4.98 -5.77 31.73
CA LEU A 184 5.85 -6.58 30.86
C LEU A 184 7.22 -6.88 31.48
N ALA A 185 7.69 -6.10 32.46
CA ALA A 185 8.91 -6.39 33.20
C ALA A 185 8.68 -7.41 34.34
N ASP A 186 7.45 -7.48 34.85
CA ASP A 186 7.07 -8.37 35.95
C ASP A 186 7.06 -9.84 35.52
N LYS A 187 8.13 -10.56 35.86
CA LYS A 187 8.28 -12.00 35.58
C LYS A 187 7.13 -12.86 36.12
N LYS A 188 6.51 -12.46 37.24
CA LYS A 188 5.36 -13.16 37.83
C LYS A 188 4.11 -13.06 36.95
N PHE A 189 3.90 -11.89 36.33
CA PHE A 189 2.80 -11.68 35.41
C PHE A 189 3.03 -12.47 34.12
N LEU A 190 4.24 -12.39 33.55
CA LEU A 190 4.61 -13.14 32.34
C LEU A 190 4.45 -14.66 32.47
N ARG A 191 4.66 -15.22 33.68
CA ARG A 191 4.45 -16.66 33.94
C ARG A 191 2.98 -17.06 33.99
N LYS A 192 2.08 -16.13 34.32
CA LYS A 192 0.64 -16.39 34.45
C LYS A 192 -0.12 -16.06 33.16
N ALA A 193 0.35 -15.07 32.42
CA ALA A 193 -0.28 -14.60 31.20
C ALA A 193 -0.06 -15.59 30.04
N SER A 194 -1.05 -15.68 29.16
CA SER A 194 -0.87 -16.42 27.91
C SER A 194 0.09 -15.67 26.97
N GLU A 195 0.79 -16.40 26.10
CA GLU A 195 1.70 -15.77 25.13
C GLU A 195 0.96 -14.75 24.24
N ARG A 196 -0.30 -15.04 23.88
CA ARG A 196 -1.16 -14.13 23.12
C ARG A 196 -1.41 -12.82 23.85
N GLU A 197 -1.70 -12.87 25.15
CA GLU A 197 -1.88 -11.65 25.97
C GLU A 197 -0.60 -10.83 26.05
N VAL A 198 0.56 -11.48 26.23
CA VAL A 198 1.87 -10.82 26.27
C VAL A 198 2.14 -10.09 24.95
N GLN A 199 1.89 -10.75 23.82
CA GLN A 199 2.04 -10.13 22.49
C GLN A 199 1.09 -8.94 22.30
N GLN A 200 -0.17 -9.04 22.73
CA GLN A 200 -1.12 -7.93 22.67
C GLN A 200 -0.67 -6.74 23.51
N LEU A 201 -0.13 -6.97 24.71
CA LEU A 201 0.42 -5.93 25.57
C LEU A 201 1.64 -5.25 24.94
N GLN A 202 2.55 -6.02 24.34
CA GLN A 202 3.71 -5.48 23.62
C GLN A 202 3.31 -4.63 22.41
N GLN A 203 2.32 -5.09 21.63
CA GLN A 203 1.75 -4.34 20.51
C GLN A 203 1.09 -3.04 20.99
N ARG A 204 0.29 -3.11 22.06
CA ARG A 204 -0.33 -1.92 22.68
C ARG A 204 0.74 -0.92 23.12
N LEU A 205 1.77 -1.38 23.85
CA LEU A 205 2.88 -0.54 24.30
C LEU A 205 3.59 0.14 23.12
N THR A 206 3.90 -0.61 22.06
CA THR A 206 4.54 -0.08 20.85
C THR A 206 3.66 0.96 20.16
N SER A 207 2.36 0.68 20.04
CA SER A 207 1.39 1.60 19.45
C SER A 207 1.29 2.91 20.23
N MET A 208 1.28 2.86 21.55
CA MET A 208 1.20 4.05 22.41
C MET A 208 2.47 4.87 22.37
N ARG A 209 3.64 4.22 22.42
CA ARG A 209 4.95 4.88 22.25
C ARG A 209 5.05 5.58 20.89
N SER A 210 4.66 4.90 19.81
CA SER A 210 4.68 5.48 18.45
C SER A 210 3.74 6.68 18.33
N ARG A 211 2.53 6.60 18.92
CA ARG A 211 1.56 7.72 18.92
C ARG A 211 2.10 8.92 19.67
N LEU A 212 2.63 8.71 20.88
CA LEU A 212 3.21 9.76 21.70
C LEU A 212 4.40 10.42 21.00
N GLN A 213 5.32 9.64 20.43
CA GLN A 213 6.45 10.17 19.67
C GLN A 213 5.98 10.98 18.45
N THR A 214 4.94 10.53 17.75
CA THR A 214 4.37 11.26 16.62
C THR A 214 3.81 12.62 17.05
N VAL A 215 3.14 12.70 18.20
CA VAL A 215 2.64 13.96 18.76
C VAL A 215 3.79 14.89 19.12
N GLN A 216 4.80 14.40 19.84
CA GLN A 216 5.98 15.18 20.21
C GLN A 216 6.75 15.71 18.98
N ASN A 217 6.90 14.88 17.95
CA ASN A 217 7.51 15.29 16.68
C ASN A 217 6.72 16.42 16.01
N ARG A 218 5.39 16.37 16.03
CA ARG A 218 4.54 17.45 15.48
C ARG A 218 4.67 18.73 16.30
N ASP A 219 4.74 18.63 17.62
CA ASP A 219 4.88 19.80 18.49
C ASP A 219 6.24 20.46 18.35
N THR A 220 7.32 19.68 18.29
CA THR A 220 8.67 20.19 18.02
C THR A 220 8.76 20.85 16.65
N GLU A 221 8.17 20.25 15.60
CA GLU A 221 8.08 20.88 14.28
C GLU A 221 7.34 22.22 14.32
N ARG A 222 6.20 22.29 15.02
CA ARG A 222 5.45 23.54 15.19
C ARG A 222 6.24 24.60 15.96
N GLN A 223 6.96 24.22 17.01
CA GLN A 223 7.81 25.14 17.78
C GLN A 223 8.93 25.71 16.92
N VAL A 224 9.68 24.85 16.22
CA VAL A 224 10.77 25.25 15.32
C VAL A 224 10.29 26.21 14.25
N LEU A 225 9.13 25.95 13.63
CA LEU A 225 8.56 26.86 12.64
C LEU A 225 8.12 28.19 13.25
N ARG A 226 7.48 28.17 14.42
CA ARG A 226 7.07 29.39 15.13
C ARG A 226 8.27 30.25 15.52
N ASP A 227 9.33 29.64 16.03
CA ASP A 227 10.54 30.37 16.46
C ASP A 227 11.27 30.96 15.25
N TYR A 228 11.34 30.21 14.15
CA TYR A 228 11.91 30.69 12.90
C TYR A 228 11.09 31.82 12.28
N GLU A 229 9.77 31.69 12.20
CA GLU A 229 8.87 32.75 11.72
C GLU A 229 8.94 34.00 12.60
N ARG A 230 9.06 33.86 13.93
CA ARG A 230 9.32 34.99 14.82
C ARG A 230 10.63 35.68 14.49
N SER A 231 11.71 34.92 14.28
CA SER A 231 13.03 35.48 13.95
C SER A 231 13.05 36.26 12.62
N ILE A 232 12.35 35.76 11.59
CA ILE A 232 12.24 36.46 10.30
C ILE A 232 11.35 37.70 10.41
N ASN A 233 10.30 37.64 11.21
CA ASN A 233 9.35 38.75 11.33
C ASN A 233 9.84 39.85 12.28
N GLN A 234 10.93 39.64 13.03
CA GLN A 234 11.59 40.70 13.79
C GLN A 234 12.07 41.80 12.85
N GLY A 235 11.53 43.01 13.02
CA GLY A 235 11.88 44.19 12.20
C GLY A 235 11.05 44.36 10.92
N ASN A 236 10.25 43.37 10.52
CA ASN A 236 9.39 43.47 9.35
C ASN A 236 8.00 44.02 9.70
N LYS A 237 7.52 45.00 8.92
CA LYS A 237 6.17 45.57 9.09
C LYS A 237 5.07 44.55 8.77
N THR A 238 5.35 43.64 7.84
CA THR A 238 4.42 42.60 7.38
C THR A 238 4.88 41.22 7.85
N LYS A 239 3.90 40.37 8.21
CA LYS A 239 4.16 38.98 8.61
C LYS A 239 4.50 38.14 7.38
N PHE A 240 5.76 37.75 7.26
CA PHE A 240 6.22 36.78 6.28
C PHE A 240 5.89 35.36 6.75
N HIS A 241 5.29 34.57 5.86
CA HIS A 241 4.98 33.16 6.08
C HIS A 241 5.82 32.31 5.13
N LEU A 242 6.47 31.29 5.67
CA LEU A 242 7.32 30.41 4.87
C LEU A 242 6.49 29.54 3.92
N LYS A 243 7.05 29.28 2.74
CA LYS A 243 6.52 28.24 1.86
C LYS A 243 6.69 26.86 2.50
N LYS A 244 5.80 25.92 2.18
CA LYS A 244 5.87 24.53 2.68
C LYS A 244 7.23 23.85 2.41
N SER A 245 7.88 24.16 1.29
CA SER A 245 9.21 23.65 0.95
C SER A 245 10.29 24.21 1.88
N GLU A 246 10.21 25.49 2.24
CA GLU A 246 11.14 26.15 3.17
C GLU A 246 10.91 25.68 4.61
N GLN A 247 9.65 25.55 5.04
CA GLN A 247 9.31 24.98 6.35
C GLN A 247 9.98 23.61 6.55
N LYS A 248 9.90 22.74 5.52
CA LYS A 248 10.58 21.44 5.54
C LYS A 248 12.10 21.57 5.68
N LYS A 249 12.73 22.54 5.01
CA LYS A 249 14.19 22.79 5.11
C LYS A 249 14.57 23.23 6.53
N VAL A 250 13.81 24.14 7.13
CA VAL A 250 14.03 24.63 8.50
C VAL A 250 13.92 23.47 9.49
N VAL A 251 12.85 22.68 9.41
CA VAL A 251 12.68 21.49 10.25
C VAL A 251 13.82 20.48 10.05
N GLN A 252 14.23 20.23 8.81
CA GLN A 252 15.33 19.31 8.52
C GLN A 252 16.67 19.80 9.06
N LYS A 253 16.96 21.10 8.95
CA LYS A 253 18.16 21.70 9.53
C LYS A 253 18.17 21.52 11.04
N TRP A 254 17.07 21.90 11.71
CA TRP A 254 16.94 21.74 13.15
C TRP A 254 17.10 20.28 13.60
N LYS A 255 16.44 19.33 12.92
CA LYS A 255 16.58 17.89 13.20
C LYS A 255 18.00 17.39 12.99
N PHE A 256 18.71 17.91 11.99
CA PHE A 256 20.11 17.54 11.73
C PHE A 256 21.02 18.08 12.84
N ASP A 257 20.86 19.33 13.25
CA ASP A 257 21.70 19.97 14.26
C ASP A 257 21.54 19.31 15.64
N HIS A 258 20.33 18.85 15.98
CA HIS A 258 20.02 18.18 17.26
C HIS A 258 20.23 16.65 17.24
N MET A 259 20.68 16.09 16.11
CA MET A 259 20.96 14.67 15.99
C MET A 259 22.36 14.34 16.52
N LYS A 260 22.53 13.14 17.10
CA LYS A 260 23.84 12.67 17.60
C LYS A 260 24.87 12.61 16.47
N ALA A 261 26.16 12.84 16.75
CA ALA A 261 27.22 12.83 15.74
C ALA A 261 27.23 11.55 14.86
N ARG A 262 27.24 10.36 15.47
CA ARG A 262 27.17 9.07 14.75
C ARG A 262 25.95 8.95 13.83
N GLN A 263 24.81 9.51 14.24
CA GLN A 263 23.59 9.49 13.45
C GLN A 263 23.66 10.50 12.29
N ARG A 264 24.25 11.68 12.51
CA ARG A 264 24.51 12.67 11.44
C ARG A 264 25.40 12.09 10.36
N ASP A 265 26.49 11.42 10.74
CA ASP A 265 27.41 10.76 9.79
C ASP A 265 26.68 9.71 8.96
N LYS A 266 25.89 8.85 9.60
CA LYS A 266 25.06 7.84 8.91
C LYS A 266 24.05 8.47 7.95
N VAL A 267 23.45 9.60 8.32
CA VAL A 267 22.53 10.35 7.43
C VAL A 267 23.29 10.93 6.24
N MET A 268 24.46 11.52 6.45
CA MET A 268 25.29 12.07 5.38
C MET A 268 25.84 10.97 4.46
N GLU A 269 26.23 9.82 5.01
CA GLU A 269 26.66 8.66 4.25
C GLU A 269 25.51 8.12 3.37
N ARG A 270 24.30 7.98 3.92
CA ARG A 270 23.11 7.59 3.15
C ARG A 270 22.80 8.61 2.05
N LYS A 271 22.95 9.91 2.32
CA LYS A 271 22.80 10.96 1.30
C LYS A 271 23.87 10.83 0.20
N ARG A 272 25.14 10.63 0.56
CA ARG A 272 26.24 10.39 -0.38
C ARG A 272 26.00 9.13 -1.24
N LYS A 273 25.56 8.03 -0.63
CA LYS A 273 25.18 6.79 -1.34
C LYS A 273 24.04 7.04 -2.34
N LYS A 274 22.99 7.77 -1.94
CA LYS A 274 21.88 8.14 -2.84
C LYS A 274 22.31 9.07 -3.97
N LEU A 275 23.21 10.02 -3.72
CA LEU A 275 23.73 10.91 -4.75
C LEU A 275 24.59 10.15 -5.77
N ARG A 276 25.54 9.32 -5.31
CA ARG A 276 26.32 8.43 -6.19
C ARG A 276 25.42 7.51 -7.00
N GLY A 277 24.37 6.94 -6.40
CA GLY A 277 23.40 6.13 -7.15
C GLY A 277 22.64 6.92 -8.22
N LYS A 278 22.35 8.20 -7.99
CA LYS A 278 21.75 9.08 -9.02
C LYS A 278 22.74 9.43 -10.13
N GLU A 279 23.99 9.72 -9.78
CA GLU A 279 25.06 9.98 -10.73
C GLU A 279 25.30 8.76 -11.62
N PHE A 280 25.41 7.56 -11.05
CA PHE A 280 25.51 6.30 -11.79
C PHE A 280 24.35 6.10 -12.78
N ARG A 281 23.10 6.23 -12.30
CA ARG A 281 21.93 6.15 -13.20
C ARG A 281 21.98 7.21 -14.30
N SER A 282 22.43 8.44 -13.99
CA SER A 282 22.58 9.47 -15.01
C SER A 282 23.63 9.08 -16.05
N PHE A 283 24.78 8.53 -15.66
CA PHE A 283 25.81 8.11 -16.60
C PHE A 283 25.39 6.91 -17.47
N GLU A 284 24.61 5.97 -16.93
CA GLU A 284 24.09 4.81 -17.69
C GLU A 284 23.23 5.25 -18.88
N PHE A 285 22.38 6.26 -18.73
CA PHE A 285 21.52 6.75 -19.82
C PHE A 285 22.24 7.59 -20.88
N HIS A 286 23.42 8.15 -20.58
CA HIS A 286 24.19 8.95 -21.55
C HIS A 286 25.19 8.11 -22.38
N ARG A 287 25.29 6.80 -22.17
CA ARG A 287 25.99 5.89 -23.09
C ARG A 287 25.05 5.52 -24.25
N LYS A 288 24.96 6.39 -25.25
CA LYS A 288 24.65 6.06 -26.65
C LYS A 288 25.81 6.53 -27.49
#